data_AF-A0ABD0MYD1-F1
#
_entry.id   AF-A0ABD0MYD1-F1
#
_cell.length_a   1.000
_cell.length_b   1.000
_cell.length_c   1.000
_cell.angle_alpha   90.00
_cell.angle_beta   90.00
_cell.angle_gamma   90.00
#
_symmetry.space_group_name_H-M   'P 1'
#
loop_
_entity.id
_entity.type
_entity.pdbx_description
1 polymer ?
#
loop_
_entity_poly.entity_id
_entity_poly.type
_entity_poly.pdbx_seq_one_letter_code
_entity_poly.pdbx_strand_id
1 'polypeptide(L)' 'GSSWIKRCCGVACLVKDNPQRSYFIRVFDIKDGKAKFEQELYNNFTINSSRAYFITFAGD' A
#
# COMPACT_ATOMS: atom_id res chain seq x y z
N GLY A 1 -10.71 -20.29 -9.19
CA GLY A 1 -11.33 -19.14 -8.50
C GLY A 1 -10.25 -18.13 -8.19
N SER A 2 -10.53 -16.84 -8.31
CA SER A 2 -9.63 -15.79 -7.82
C SER A 2 -9.62 -15.80 -6.29
N SER A 3 -8.44 -15.81 -5.67
CA SER A 3 -8.27 -15.82 -4.22
C SER A 3 -7.25 -14.76 -3.79
N TRP A 4 -7.43 -14.25 -2.57
CA TRP A 4 -6.47 -13.34 -1.95
C TRP A 4 -5.28 -14.13 -1.39
N ILE A 5 -4.08 -13.69 -1.73
CA ILE A 5 -2.82 -14.27 -1.22
C ILE A 5 -2.10 -13.21 -0.39
N LYS A 6 -1.69 -13.57 0.82
CA LYS A 6 -0.92 -12.68 1.69
C LYS A 6 0.49 -12.48 1.11
N ARG A 7 0.83 -11.26 0.70
CA ARG A 7 2.16 -10.90 0.20
C ARG A 7 3.15 -10.58 1.33
N CYS A 8 2.74 -9.74 2.29
CA CYS A 8 3.55 -9.35 3.44
C CYS A 8 2.67 -8.93 4.63
N CYS A 9 3.28 -8.56 5.75
CA CYS A 9 2.62 -7.94 6.90
C CYS A 9 3.57 -6.95 7.58
N GLY A 10 3.01 -5.91 8.17
CA GLY A 10 3.77 -4.83 8.79
C GLY A 10 2.91 -3.60 9.04
N VAL A 11 3.55 -2.45 9.17
CA VAL A 11 2.88 -1.14 9.25
C VAL A 11 2.78 -0.54 7.86
N ALA A 12 1.57 -0.21 7.42
CA ALA A 12 1.35 0.49 6.16
C ALA A 12 1.45 2.01 6.36
N CYS A 13 2.20 2.68 5.49
CA CYS A 13 2.43 4.11 5.51
C CYS A 13 2.13 4.72 4.12
N LEU A 14 1.43 5.85 4.10
CA LEU A 14 1.35 6.72 2.94
C LEU A 14 2.55 7.66 2.94
N VAL A 15 3.38 7.59 1.90
CA VAL A 15 4.62 8.38 1.76
C VAL A 15 4.48 9.32 0.57
N LYS A 16 4.83 10.60 0.77
CA LYS A 16 4.88 11.61 -0.30
C LYS A 16 6.34 11.85 -0.71
N ASP A 17 6.66 11.62 -1.98
CA ASP A 17 7.93 12.00 -2.58
C ASP A 17 7.76 13.34 -3.30
N ASN A 18 8.20 14.43 -2.65
CA ASN A 18 8.06 15.78 -3.21
C ASN A 18 8.93 16.01 -4.45
N PRO A 19 10.23 15.62 -4.48
CA PRO A 19 11.05 15.72 -5.69
C PRO A 19 10.42 15.05 -6.91
N GLN A 20 9.85 13.85 -6.76
CA GLN A 20 9.23 13.11 -7.86
C GLN A 20 7.75 13.45 -8.08
N ARG A 21 7.15 14.24 -7.18
CA ARG A 21 5.72 14.55 -7.15
C ARG A 21 4.84 13.30 -7.12
N SER A 22 5.33 12.23 -6.52
CA SER A 22 4.66 10.93 -6.43
C SER A 22 4.28 10.57 -5.01
N TYR A 23 3.40 9.58 -4.88
CA TYR A 23 2.95 9.04 -3.60
C TYR A 23 3.12 7.53 -3.61
N PHE A 24 3.39 6.95 -2.44
CA PHE A 24 3.59 5.52 -2.29
C PHE A 24 2.81 4.99 -1.09
N ILE A 25 2.27 3.78 -1.20
CA ILE A 25 1.97 2.96 -0.03
C ILE A 25 3.16 2.04 0.21
N ARG A 26 3.78 2.17 1.38
CA ARG A 26 4.87 1.30 1.84
C ARG A 26 4.44 0.47 3.02
N VAL A 27 4.86 -0.79 3.07
CA VAL A 27 4.70 -1.65 4.25
C VAL A 27 6.06 -1.91 4.85
N PHE A 28 6.23 -1.57 6.13
CA PHE A 28 7.46 -1.79 6.88
C PHE A 28 7.30 -2.95 7.86
N ASP A 29 8.32 -3.80 7.96
CA ASP A 29 8.37 -4.84 8.98
C ASP A 29 8.43 -4.24 10.39
N ILE A 30 7.66 -4.81 11.31
CA ILE A 30 7.57 -4.30 12.69
C ILE A 30 8.87 -4.56 13.47
N LYS A 31 9.62 -5.62 13.14
CA LYS A 31 10.81 -6.03 13.91
C LYS A 31 12.05 -5.27 13.49
N ASP A 32 12.32 -5.19 12.19
CA ASP A 32 13.56 -4.61 11.65
C ASP A 32 13.37 -3.25 10.97
N GLY A 33 12.13 -2.77 10.84
CA GLY A 33 11.82 -1.47 10.23
C GLY A 33 12.08 -1.41 8.72
N LYS A 34 12.41 -2.53 8.06
CA LYS A 34 12.72 -2.55 6.64
C LYS A 34 11.45 -2.55 5.79
N ALA A 35 11.50 -1.86 4.65
CA ALA A 35 10.43 -1.91 3.67
C ALA A 35 10.30 -3.34 3.11
N LYS A 36 9.09 -3.91 3.20
CA LYS A 36 8.73 -5.23 2.66
C LYS A 36 7.93 -5.11 1.37
N PHE A 37 7.28 -3.98 1.17
CA PHE A 37 6.46 -3.70 -0.01
C PHE A 37 6.39 -2.20 -0.25
N GLU A 38 6.33 -1.83 -1.53
CA GLU A 38 6.10 -0.48 -2.01
C GLU A 38 5.21 -0.55 -3.25
N GLN A 39 4.25 0.36 -3.34
CA GLN A 39 3.42 0.56 -4.53
C GLN A 39 3.28 2.06 -4.76
N GLU A 40 3.67 2.52 -5.94
CA GLU A 40 3.41 3.89 -6.39
C GLU A 40 1.91 4.08 -6.63
N LEU A 41 1.42 5.27 -6.29
CA LEU A 41 0.03 5.66 -6.48
C LEU A 41 -0.08 6.65 -7.64
N TYR A 42 -0.99 6.37 -8.57
CA TYR A 42 -1.28 7.27 -9.68
C TYR A 42 -2.19 8.43 -9.29
N ASN A 43 -2.21 9.45 -10.15
CA ASN A 43 -3.01 10.66 -9.98
C ASN A 43 -4.52 10.43 -9.78
N ASN A 44 -5.05 9.24 -10.15
CA ASN A 44 -6.47 8.88 -9.99
C ASN A 44 -6.70 7.82 -8.90
N PHE A 45 -5.80 7.72 -7.92
CA PHE A 45 -5.93 6.77 -6.81
C PHE A 45 -7.28 6.92 -6.08
N THR A 46 -8.02 5.82 -5.98
CA THR A 46 -9.31 5.74 -5.28
C THR A 46 -9.32 4.53 -4.37
N ILE A 47 -9.79 4.71 -3.13
CA ILE A 47 -9.95 3.63 -2.16
C ILE A 47 -11.37 3.07 -2.19
N ASN A 48 -11.50 1.76 -1.98
CA ASN A 48 -12.75 1.09 -1.68
C ASN A 48 -12.67 0.51 -0.26
N SER A 49 -13.60 0.93 0.60
CA SER A 49 -13.69 0.54 2.00
C SER A 49 -15.03 -0.14 2.30
N SER A 50 -15.50 -1.02 1.41
CA SER A 50 -16.75 -1.78 1.59
C SER A 50 -16.80 -2.63 2.88
N ARG A 51 -15.67 -2.79 3.60
CA ARG A 51 -15.57 -3.50 4.88
C ARG A 51 -14.71 -2.71 5.86
N ALA A 52 -15.06 -2.75 7.15
CA ALA A 52 -14.45 -1.93 8.20
C ALA A 52 -12.93 -2.09 8.38
N TYR A 53 -12.37 -3.25 8.04
CA TYR A 53 -10.95 -3.57 8.25
C TYR A 53 -10.26 -4.06 6.98
N PHE A 54 -10.84 -3.74 5.82
CA PHE A 54 -10.30 -4.18 4.54
C PHE A 54 -10.51 -3.08 3.50
N ILE A 55 -9.40 -2.40 3.18
CA ILE A 55 -9.34 -1.37 2.14
C ILE A 55 -8.73 -2.03 0.90
N THR A 56 -9.36 -1.84 -0.24
CA THR A 56 -8.81 -2.22 -1.54
C THR A 56 -8.61 -0.98 -2.40
N PHE A 57 -7.65 -1.06 -3.30
CA PHE A 57 -7.39 -0.07 -4.33
C PHE A 57 -6.82 -0.80 -5.53
N ALA A 58 -6.93 -0.20 -6.71
CA ALA A 58 -6.31 -0.75 -7.91
C ALA A 58 -4.78 -0.56 -7.82
N GLY A 59 -4.03 -1.66 -7.94
CA GLY A 59 -2.61 -1.63 -8.31
C GLY A 59 -2.47 -1.88 -9.81
N ASP A 60 -1.26 -1.70 -10.35
CA ASP A 60 -0.92 -2.12 -11.71
C ASP A 60 -0.72 -3.64 -11.84
#